data_AF-A0A1Y1QAB5-F1
#
_entry.id   AF-A0A1Y1QAB5-F1
#
_cell.length_a   1.000
_cell.length_b   1.000
_cell.length_c   1.000
_cell.angle_alpha   90.00
_cell.angle_beta   90.00
_cell.angle_gamma   90.00
#
_symmetry.space_group_name_H-M   'P 1'
#
loop_
_entity.id
_entity.type
_entity.pdbx_description
1 polymer ?
#
loop_
_entity_poly.entity_id
_entity_poly.type
_entity_poly.pdbx_seq_one_letter_code
_entity_poly.pdbx_strand_id
1 'polypeptide(L)'
;MSLNAIPVHTETVATGNLRPVMHEIRHALSDLIVHGTHGMIDLHSLPFSPQEYAALDGFLGEGEIDLILNVLGKTRLRESGYAGVWRIEHFDDNDKRIGYFIEIGHVP
;
A
#
# COMPACT_ATOMS: atom_id res chain seq x y z
N MET A 1 -8.57 46.48 10.63
CA MET A 1 -7.77 45.90 9.53
C MET A 1 -7.72 44.40 9.76
N SER A 2 -8.26 43.61 8.82
CA SER A 2 -8.41 42.16 8.96
C SER A 2 -7.18 41.45 8.38
N LEU A 3 -6.55 40.57 9.15
CA LEU A 3 -5.36 39.77 8.77
C LEU A 3 -5.77 38.35 8.30
N ASN A 4 -6.79 38.25 7.46
CA ASN A 4 -7.17 36.97 6.84
C ASN A 4 -6.66 36.94 5.40
N ALA A 5 -5.54 36.23 5.16
CA ALA A 5 -5.24 35.45 3.96
C ALA A 5 -3.72 35.19 3.85
N ILE A 6 -3.18 34.31 4.70
CA ILE A 6 -1.94 33.61 4.36
C ILE A 6 -2.33 32.16 4.09
N PRO A 7 -2.27 31.68 2.84
CA PRO A 7 -2.48 30.26 2.57
C PRO A 7 -1.33 29.49 3.19
N VAL A 8 -1.60 28.73 4.24
CA VAL A 8 -0.67 27.74 4.76
C VAL A 8 -0.67 26.59 3.76
N HIS A 9 0.28 26.62 2.84
CA HIS A 9 0.64 25.43 2.08
C HIS A 9 1.42 24.53 3.03
N THR A 10 0.77 23.51 3.57
CA THR A 10 1.49 22.42 4.24
C THR A 10 2.25 21.66 3.17
N GLU A 11 3.50 22.03 2.91
CA GLU A 11 4.44 21.14 2.26
C GLU A 11 4.48 19.85 3.09
N THR A 12 3.89 18.82 2.51
CA THR A 12 3.75 17.51 3.11
C THR A 12 5.13 16.89 3.01
N VAL A 13 5.90 17.00 4.09
CA VAL A 13 7.25 16.46 4.17
C VAL A 13 7.16 14.95 3.90
N ALA A 14 7.80 14.49 2.82
CA ALA A 14 7.91 13.07 2.52
C ALA A 14 8.57 12.37 3.71
N THR A 15 7.95 11.29 4.22
CA THR A 15 8.50 10.55 5.36
C THR A 15 9.75 9.77 4.99
N GLY A 16 9.97 9.54 3.69
CA GLY A 16 11.14 8.84 3.16
C GLY A 16 10.98 7.32 3.15
N ASN A 17 9.84 6.81 3.59
CA ASN A 17 9.57 5.37 3.72
C ASN A 17 9.22 4.69 2.39
N LEU A 18 8.88 5.47 1.36
CA LEU A 18 8.48 4.94 0.06
C LEU A 18 9.60 4.15 -0.63
N ARG A 19 10.82 4.70 -0.72
CA ARG A 19 11.92 4.01 -1.41
C ARG A 19 12.31 2.70 -0.71
N PRO A 20 12.45 2.65 0.63
CA PRO A 20 12.66 1.39 1.34
C PRO A 20 11.62 0.32 0.99
N VAL A 21 10.33 0.68 0.99
CA VAL A 21 9.25 -0.26 0.65
C VAL A 21 9.35 -0.75 -0.79
N MET A 22 9.60 0.15 -1.75
CA MET A 22 9.82 -0.26 -3.16
C MET A 22 10.98 -1.25 -3.29
N HIS A 23 12.06 -1.04 -2.52
CA HIS A 23 13.21 -1.92 -2.52
C HIS A 23 12.90 -3.27 -1.89
N GLU A 24 12.14 -3.28 -0.80
CA GLU A 24 11.68 -4.50 -0.12
C GLU A 24 10.78 -5.34 -1.03
N ILE A 25 9.82 -4.72 -1.73
CA ILE A 25 8.98 -5.41 -2.73
C ILE A 25 9.85 -6.08 -3.80
N ARG A 26 10.84 -5.35 -4.35
CA ARG A 26 11.76 -5.88 -5.36
C ARG A 26 12.55 -7.09 -4.83
N HIS A 27 13.02 -7.02 -3.59
CA HIS A 27 13.73 -8.11 -2.94
C HIS A 27 12.84 -9.33 -2.71
N ALA A 28 11.67 -9.14 -2.11
CA ALA A 28 10.71 -10.21 -1.87
C ALA A 28 10.27 -10.89 -3.18
N LEU A 29 10.07 -10.14 -4.26
CA LEU A 29 9.79 -10.72 -5.58
C LEU A 29 10.94 -11.58 -6.11
N SER A 30 12.17 -11.13 -5.91
CA SER A 30 13.35 -11.90 -6.32
C SER A 30 13.42 -13.22 -5.53
N ASP A 31 13.13 -13.18 -4.23
CA ASP A 31 13.10 -14.36 -3.37
C ASP A 31 11.93 -15.30 -3.69
N LEU A 32 10.78 -14.77 -4.08
CA LEU A 32 9.65 -15.56 -4.58
C LEU A 32 10.05 -16.33 -5.85
N ILE A 33 10.71 -15.67 -6.80
CA ILE A 33 11.11 -16.30 -8.07
C ILE A 33 12.18 -17.36 -7.86
N VAL A 34 13.20 -17.07 -7.04
CA VAL A 34 14.36 -17.95 -6.87
C VAL A 34 14.07 -19.09 -5.91
N HIS A 35 13.35 -18.82 -4.82
CA HIS A 35 13.19 -19.75 -3.71
C HIS A 35 11.73 -20.16 -3.45
N GLY A 36 10.75 -19.56 -4.14
CA GLY A 36 9.33 -19.78 -3.86
C GLY A 36 8.88 -19.21 -2.51
N THR A 37 9.67 -18.30 -1.92
CA THR A 37 9.37 -17.75 -0.59
C THR A 37 8.37 -16.59 -0.71
N HIS A 38 7.26 -16.68 0.00
CA HIS A 38 6.27 -15.61 0.08
C HIS A 38 6.74 -14.53 1.07
N GLY A 39 6.31 -13.28 0.84
CA GLY A 39 6.65 -12.14 1.68
C GLY A 39 5.43 -11.28 2.00
N MET A 40 5.49 -10.54 3.11
CA MET A 40 4.45 -9.60 3.48
C MET A 40 5.08 -8.35 4.10
N ILE A 41 4.59 -7.17 3.70
CA ILE A 41 5.05 -5.87 4.15
C ILE A 41 3.86 -5.14 4.77
N ASP A 42 3.97 -4.76 6.04
CA ASP A 42 2.94 -3.99 6.75
C ASP A 42 3.11 -2.50 6.48
N LEU A 43 2.25 -1.95 5.62
CA LEU A 43 2.21 -0.51 5.34
C LEU A 43 1.44 0.28 6.39
N HIS A 44 0.56 -0.35 7.18
CA HIS A 44 -0.20 0.32 8.23
C HIS A 44 0.72 0.82 9.35
N SER A 45 1.77 0.05 9.65
CA SER A 45 2.78 0.39 10.66
C SER A 45 3.79 1.46 10.19
N LEU A 46 3.81 1.81 8.90
CA LEU A 46 4.73 2.80 8.34
C LEU A 46 4.03 4.15 8.11
N PRO A 47 4.57 5.26 8.65
CA PRO A 47 4.00 6.57 8.38
C PRO A 47 4.29 6.97 6.93
N PHE A 48 3.23 7.24 6.18
CA PHE A 48 3.30 7.80 4.83
C PHE A 48 2.53 9.12 4.78
N SER A 49 3.08 10.09 4.06
CA SER A 49 2.31 11.26 3.64
C SER A 49 1.26 10.86 2.58
N PRO A 50 0.17 11.63 2.41
CA PRO A 50 -0.80 11.39 1.34
C PRO A 50 -0.16 11.30 -0.06
N GLN A 51 0.90 12.07 -0.30
CA GLN A 51 1.66 12.10 -1.55
C GLN A 51 2.45 10.81 -1.76
N GLU A 52 3.02 10.24 -0.69
CA GLU A 52 3.71 8.96 -0.78
C GLU A 52 2.74 7.80 -0.99
N TYR A 53 1.53 7.85 -0.41
CA TYR A 53 0.48 6.88 -0.76
C TYR A 53 0.11 6.96 -2.24
N ALA A 54 -0.11 8.16 -2.77
CA ALA A 54 -0.43 8.33 -4.20
C ALA A 54 0.74 7.89 -5.10
N ALA A 55 1.98 8.16 -4.70
CA ALA A 55 3.16 7.71 -5.42
C ALA A 55 3.35 6.19 -5.34
N LEU A 56 3.03 5.57 -4.20
CA LEU A 56 3.02 4.12 -4.03
C LEU A 56 1.97 3.47 -4.92
N ASP A 57 0.75 4.00 -4.94
CA ASP A 57 -0.33 3.51 -5.79
C ASP A 57 0.04 3.63 -7.28
N GLY A 58 0.65 4.76 -7.69
CA GLY A 58 1.15 4.94 -9.05
C GLY A 58 2.32 4.00 -9.39
N PHE A 59 3.19 3.70 -8.42
CA PHE A 59 4.30 2.76 -8.59
C PHE A 59 3.82 1.32 -8.75
N LEU A 60 2.89 0.88 -7.89
CA LEU A 60 2.29 -0.45 -7.92
C LEU A 60 1.40 -0.64 -9.14
N GLY A 61 0.69 0.40 -9.57
CA GLY A 61 -0.27 0.31 -10.66
C GLY A 61 -1.47 -0.57 -10.30
N GLU A 62 -2.17 -1.04 -11.34
CA GLU A 62 -3.33 -1.90 -11.23
C GLU A 62 -3.09 -3.18 -12.03
N GLY A 63 -3.34 -4.32 -11.38
CA GLY A 63 -3.34 -5.63 -12.02
C GLY A 63 -4.72 -6.00 -12.54
N GLU A 64 -4.92 -7.29 -12.81
CA GLU A 64 -6.16 -7.79 -13.41
C GLU A 64 -7.23 -8.13 -12.37
N ILE A 65 -6.80 -8.41 -11.13
CA ILE A 65 -7.65 -8.98 -10.09
C ILE A 65 -7.99 -7.95 -9.01
N ASP A 66 -9.28 -7.80 -8.71
CA ASP A 66 -9.82 -7.03 -7.59
C ASP A 66 -10.95 -7.84 -6.93
N LEU A 67 -10.73 -8.21 -5.68
CA LEU A 67 -11.60 -9.11 -4.92
C LEU A 67 -12.01 -8.47 -3.60
N ILE A 68 -13.25 -8.70 -3.20
CA ILE A 68 -13.75 -8.32 -1.89
C ILE A 68 -14.20 -9.58 -1.14
N LEU A 69 -13.57 -9.82 0.00
CA LEU A 69 -13.93 -10.87 0.94
C LEU A 69 -14.70 -10.25 2.11
N ASN A 70 -15.89 -10.79 2.39
CA ASN A 70 -16.72 -10.38 3.53
C ASN A 70 -16.77 -11.50 4.56
N VAL A 71 -15.66 -11.69 5.28
CA VAL A 71 -15.51 -12.71 6.31
C VAL A 71 -14.86 -12.04 7.52
N LEU A 72 -15.60 -11.96 8.64
CA LEU A 72 -15.16 -11.29 9.87
C LEU A 72 -14.74 -9.82 9.66
N GLY A 73 -15.39 -9.14 8.72
CA GLY A 73 -15.04 -7.80 8.26
C GLY A 73 -14.83 -7.79 6.75
N LYS A 74 -14.73 -6.59 6.18
CA LYS A 74 -14.50 -6.39 4.74
C LYS A 74 -12.99 -6.37 4.49
N THR A 75 -12.54 -7.20 3.56
CA THR A 75 -11.17 -7.22 3.07
C THR A 75 -11.17 -7.05 1.57
N ARG A 76 -10.36 -6.13 1.06
CA ARG A 76 -10.16 -5.95 -0.38
C ARG A 76 -8.77 -6.44 -0.74
N LEU A 77 -8.68 -7.31 -1.74
CA LEU A 77 -7.43 -7.83 -2.27
C LEU A 77 -7.32 -7.39 -3.73
N ARG A 78 -6.26 -6.66 -4.06
CA ARG A 78 -6.03 -6.14 -5.41
C ARG A 78 -4.67 -6.54 -5.91
N GLU A 79 -4.60 -7.13 -7.08
CA GLU A 79 -3.33 -7.29 -7.76
C GLU A 79 -2.78 -5.92 -8.20
N SER A 80 -1.46 -5.79 -8.17
CA SER A 80 -0.76 -4.65 -8.73
C SER A 80 -0.41 -4.92 -10.21
N GLY A 81 0.18 -3.94 -10.90
CA GLY A 81 0.73 -4.15 -12.24
C GLY A 81 1.94 -5.11 -12.28
N TYR A 82 2.49 -5.48 -11.12
CA TYR A 82 3.50 -6.53 -10.99
C TYR A 82 2.83 -7.85 -10.58
N ALA A 83 2.94 -8.86 -11.44
CA ALA A 83 2.43 -10.19 -11.15
C ALA A 83 3.06 -10.75 -9.86
N GLY A 84 2.20 -11.26 -8.99
CA GLY A 84 2.59 -11.77 -7.68
C GLY A 84 2.78 -10.72 -6.59
N VAL A 85 2.41 -9.45 -6.83
CA VAL A 85 2.32 -8.41 -5.80
C VAL A 85 0.87 -7.99 -5.60
N TRP A 86 0.41 -8.11 -4.35
CA TRP A 86 -0.97 -7.94 -3.95
C TRP A 86 -1.09 -6.85 -2.87
N ARG A 87 -2.11 -6.01 -3.01
CA ARG A 87 -2.52 -5.01 -2.02
C ARG A 87 -3.67 -5.59 -1.21
N ILE A 88 -3.48 -5.73 0.10
CA ILE A 88 -4.48 -6.26 1.02
C ILE A 88 -4.91 -5.16 1.98
N GLU A 89 -6.19 -4.79 1.94
CA GLU A 89 -6.78 -3.78 2.80
C GLU A 89 -7.87 -4.39 3.65
N HIS A 90 -7.72 -4.28 4.97
CA HIS A 90 -8.76 -4.68 5.93
C HIS A 90 -9.52 -3.47 6.43
N PHE A 91 -10.83 -3.61 6.54
CA PHE A 91 -11.75 -2.58 6.99
C PHE A 91 -12.54 -3.05 8.21
N ASP A 92 -12.84 -2.13 9.11
CA ASP A 92 -13.80 -2.36 10.18
C ASP A 92 -15.25 -2.20 9.69
N ASP A 93 -16.21 -2.39 10.62
CA ASP A 93 -17.65 -2.29 10.34
C ASP A 93 -18.10 -0.87 9.92
N ASN A 94 -17.25 0.15 10.08
CA ASN A 94 -17.51 1.53 9.68
C ASN A 94 -16.77 1.92 8.39
N ASP A 95 -16.31 0.94 7.61
CA ASP A 95 -15.51 1.13 6.38
C ASP A 95 -14.18 1.90 6.61
N LYS A 96 -13.67 1.93 7.84
CA LYS A 96 -12.36 2.51 8.12
C LYS A 96 -11.28 1.45 7.87
N ARG A 97 -10.26 1.80 7.09
CA ARG A 97 -9.09 0.94 6.86
C ARG A 97 -8.31 0.76 8.17
N ILE A 98 -8.30 -0.47 8.69
CA ILE A 98 -7.60 -0.88 9.90
C ILE A 98 -6.32 -1.66 9.63
N GLY A 99 -6.10 -2.07 8.38
CA GLY A 99 -4.87 -2.74 7.95
C GLY A 99 -4.59 -2.47 6.48
N TYR A 100 -3.31 -2.34 6.14
CA TYR A 100 -2.87 -2.21 4.76
C TYR A 100 -1.53 -2.91 4.57
N PHE A 101 -1.50 -3.91 3.69
CA PHE A 101 -0.36 -4.78 3.50
C PHE A 101 -0.04 -4.93 2.01
N ILE A 102 1.23 -5.16 1.71
CA ILE A 102 1.66 -5.71 0.43
C ILE A 102 2.05 -7.16 0.65
N GLU A 103 1.38 -8.07 -0.04
CA GLU A 103 1.75 -9.48 -0.08
C GLU A 103 2.47 -9.79 -1.39
N ILE A 104 3.54 -10.58 -1.29
CA ILE A 104 4.32 -11.08 -2.41
C ILE A 104 4.15 -12.59 -2.46
N GLY A 105 3.43 -13.07 -3.47
CA GLY A 105 3.02 -14.45 -3.61
C GLY A 105 2.24 -14.70 -4.90
N HIS A 106 2.18 -15.95 -5.35
CA HIS A 106 1.47 -16.31 -6.58
C HIS A 106 -0.04 -16.05 -6.50
N VAL A 107 -0.60 -16.12 -5.30
CA VAL A 107 -2.02 -15.91 -4.95
C VAL A 107 -2.02 -15.26 -3.56
N PRO A 108 -2.95 -14.34 -3.24
CA PRO A 108 -3.06 -13.71 -1.94
C PRO A 108 -3.82 -14.57 -0.91
#